data_AF-A0AAN5PM85-F1
#
_entry.id   AF-A0AAN5PM85-F1
#
_cell.length_a   1.000
_cell.length_b   1.000
_cell.length_c   1.000
_cell.angle_alpha   90.00
_cell.angle_beta   90.00
_cell.angle_gamma   90.00
#
_symmetry.space_group_name_H-M   'P 1'
#
loop_
_entity.id
_entity.type
_entity.pdbx_description
1 polymer ?
#
loop_
_entity_poly.entity_id
_entity_poly.type
_entity_poly.pdbx_seq_one_letter_code
_entity_poly.pdbx_strand_id
1 'polypeptide(L)'
;MQRLKNIFTAIYQYLLKETEDASHQITLFGIVMMINYPLFGVFWKLEHFQLTEEFILRITAALLCACLAFNQFWPRQLLKFLPVFWYIVLLFCLPYFFAYLTLINNGSTLWLMNCVSAIFFLLLVSSVLGALILLISGVGLAFFHFYILSNNQFVYIPGTISLFSLIVTFIAAIIIGALFARDREITYAGRLSGMRMLAGSIAHDLRTPLASIYLQAELQELIVERLNNPEVQKDLKENLSKITRGIEMSNQLIRMQLNNIQRDKLDTSTFSIYSIKKLLKASLEEYPFKENQKSLIHLNDKNDFSIWIDEVGFKNMMWNLLKNSLEYIEETHKGEISIWL
;
A
#
# COMPACT_ATOMS: atom_id res chain seq x y z
N MET A 1 37.35 3.52 -15.24
CA MET A 1 37.05 3.44 -13.79
C MET A 1 35.86 4.31 -13.36
N GLN A 2 35.73 5.57 -13.78
CA GLN A 2 34.62 6.47 -13.38
C GLN A 2 33.21 5.90 -13.67
N ARG A 3 32.98 5.35 -14.87
CA ARG A 3 31.68 4.76 -15.26
C ARG A 3 31.28 3.55 -14.41
N LEU A 4 32.23 2.66 -14.09
CA LEU A 4 32.01 1.53 -13.18
C LEU A 4 31.63 2.01 -11.78
N LYS A 5 32.35 3.01 -11.25
CA LYS A 5 32.05 3.59 -9.94
C LYS A 5 30.62 4.18 -9.87
N ASN A 6 30.18 4.84 -10.93
CA ASN A 6 28.83 5.41 -11.04
C ASN A 6 27.75 4.32 -11.07
N ILE A 7 27.99 3.21 -11.79
CA ILE A 7 27.08 2.06 -11.84
C ILE A 7 26.97 1.41 -10.46
N PHE A 8 28.10 1.15 -9.77
CA PHE A 8 28.07 0.57 -8.41
C PHE A 8 27.34 1.48 -7.42
N THR A 9 27.51 2.79 -7.53
CA THR A 9 26.81 3.75 -6.66
C THR A 9 25.31 3.74 -6.93
N ALA A 10 24.90 3.69 -8.20
CA ALA A 10 23.49 3.61 -8.57
C ALA A 10 22.84 2.30 -8.11
N ILE A 11 23.53 1.17 -8.24
CA ILE A 11 23.07 -0.14 -7.73
C ILE A 11 22.94 -0.08 -6.21
N TYR A 12 23.96 0.43 -5.51
CA TYR A 12 23.91 0.53 -4.05
C TYR A 12 22.75 1.42 -3.58
N GLN A 13 22.51 2.55 -4.24
CA GLN A 13 21.37 3.42 -3.93
C GLN A 13 20.02 2.73 -4.18
N TYR A 14 19.91 1.96 -5.25
CA TYR A 14 18.71 1.16 -5.53
C TYR A 14 18.47 0.12 -4.43
N LEU A 15 19.50 -0.65 -4.06
CA LEU A 15 19.43 -1.64 -2.99
C LEU A 15 19.09 -1.00 -1.65
N LEU A 16 19.69 0.14 -1.33
CA LEU A 16 19.47 0.86 -0.07
C LEU A 16 18.00 1.28 0.06
N LYS A 17 17.42 1.85 -1.00
CA LYS A 17 16.01 2.25 -1.02
C LYS A 17 15.07 1.05 -0.82
N GLU A 18 15.29 -0.05 -1.55
CA GLU A 18 14.48 -1.26 -1.40
C GLU A 18 14.63 -1.88 0.00
N THR A 19 15.83 -1.83 0.60
CA THR A 19 16.04 -2.34 1.96
C THR A 19 15.43 -1.48 3.05
N GLU A 20 15.32 -0.16 2.86
CA GLU A 20 14.58 0.71 3.77
C GLU A 20 13.09 0.34 3.76
N ASP A 21 12.51 0.11 2.58
CA ASP A 21 11.13 -0.36 2.43
C ASP A 21 10.92 -1.77 3.04
N ALA A 22 11.94 -2.64 3.00
CA ALA A 22 11.89 -4.02 3.50
C ALA A 22 12.40 -4.21 4.95
N SER A 23 12.75 -3.15 5.68
CA SER A 23 13.45 -3.23 6.98
C SER A 23 12.83 -4.19 8.00
N HIS A 24 11.49 -4.19 8.11
CA HIS A 24 10.78 -5.09 9.02
C HIS A 24 10.85 -6.56 8.57
N GLN A 25 10.77 -6.80 7.25
CA GLN A 25 10.85 -8.13 6.64
C GLN A 25 12.23 -8.78 6.78
N ILE A 26 13.31 -7.98 6.85
CA ILE A 26 14.68 -8.46 7.02
C ILE A 26 14.82 -9.27 8.32
N THR A 27 14.33 -8.71 9.43
CA THR A 27 14.42 -9.35 10.75
C THR A 27 13.52 -10.58 10.83
N LEU A 28 12.28 -10.47 10.33
CA LEU A 28 11.35 -11.60 10.25
C LEU A 28 11.95 -12.75 9.42
N PHE A 29 12.55 -12.46 8.27
CA PHE A 29 13.21 -13.44 7.43
C PHE A 29 14.37 -14.12 8.14
N GLY A 30 15.24 -13.34 8.80
CA GLY A 30 16.35 -13.89 9.57
C GLY A 30 15.88 -14.90 10.63
N ILE A 31 14.87 -14.54 11.42
CA ILE A 31 14.34 -15.40 12.50
C ILE A 31 13.70 -16.67 11.93
N VAL A 32 12.79 -16.53 10.97
CA VAL A 32 12.04 -17.66 10.40
C VAL A 32 12.98 -18.64 9.71
N MET A 33 13.91 -18.14 8.89
CA MET A 33 14.81 -19.00 8.11
C MET A 33 15.92 -19.62 8.97
N MET A 34 16.40 -18.93 10.00
CA MET A 34 17.35 -19.49 10.98
C MET A 34 16.79 -20.75 11.66
N ILE A 35 15.48 -20.77 11.95
CA ILE A 35 14.80 -21.93 12.55
C ILE A 35 14.47 -22.99 11.49
N ASN A 36 14.05 -22.56 10.30
CA ASN A 36 13.58 -23.46 9.25
C ASN A 36 14.68 -24.40 8.73
N TYR A 37 15.90 -23.90 8.47
CA TYR A 37 16.96 -24.72 7.88
C TYR A 37 17.41 -25.91 8.75
N PRO A 38 17.64 -25.74 10.07
CA PRO A 38 17.92 -26.87 10.96
C PRO A 38 16.72 -27.81 11.12
N LEU A 39 15.51 -27.26 11.28
CA LEU A 39 14.30 -28.04 11.53
C LEU A 39 13.97 -28.98 10.37
N PHE A 40 14.07 -28.50 9.13
CA PHE A 40 13.94 -29.32 7.93
C PHE A 40 15.07 -30.36 7.79
N GLY A 41 16.19 -30.21 8.52
CA GLY A 41 17.29 -31.18 8.51
C GLY A 41 17.01 -32.34 9.45
N VAL A 42 16.51 -32.02 10.64
CA VAL A 42 16.14 -33.00 11.67
C VAL A 42 15.02 -33.91 11.17
N PHE A 43 13.94 -33.35 10.60
CA PHE A 43 12.79 -34.14 10.13
C PHE A 43 13.12 -35.17 9.03
N TRP A 44 14.23 -34.99 8.28
CA TRP A 44 14.56 -35.85 7.14
C TRP A 44 15.76 -36.79 7.36
N LYS A 45 16.60 -36.59 8.40
CA LYS A 45 17.84 -37.38 8.60
C LYS A 45 18.19 -37.70 10.07
N LEU A 46 17.20 -37.85 10.96
CA LEU A 46 17.43 -38.21 12.37
C LEU A 46 18.23 -39.50 12.59
N GLU A 47 18.25 -40.44 11.64
CA GLU A 47 18.83 -41.77 11.85
C GLU A 47 20.31 -41.91 11.44
N HIS A 48 20.86 -41.02 10.59
CA HIS A 48 22.26 -41.12 10.14
C HIS A 48 22.89 -39.73 9.95
N PHE A 49 23.52 -39.20 11.00
CA PHE A 49 24.18 -37.90 10.99
C PHE A 49 25.51 -37.97 10.21
N GLN A 50 25.44 -37.86 8.88
CA GLN A 50 26.61 -37.72 8.03
C GLN A 50 26.88 -36.23 7.75
N LEU A 51 28.16 -35.83 7.79
CA LEU A 51 28.65 -34.51 7.35
C LEU A 51 28.55 -34.40 5.81
N THR A 52 27.32 -34.39 5.29
CA THR A 52 27.06 -34.22 3.87
C THR A 52 27.14 -32.75 3.48
N GLU A 53 27.37 -32.48 2.20
CA GLU A 53 27.37 -31.11 1.65
C GLU A 53 26.07 -30.35 1.99
N GLU A 54 24.93 -31.04 2.03
CA GLU A 54 23.63 -30.48 2.43
C GLU A 54 23.64 -29.93 3.87
N PHE A 55 24.33 -30.63 4.78
CA PHE A 55 24.41 -30.23 6.18
C PHE A 55 25.24 -28.96 6.32
N ILE A 56 26.36 -28.86 5.60
CA ILE A 56 27.22 -27.67 5.55
C ILE A 56 26.44 -26.47 4.99
N LEU A 57 25.68 -26.67 3.91
CA LEU A 57 24.83 -25.62 3.32
C LEU A 57 23.74 -25.14 4.27
N ARG A 58 23.12 -26.03 5.05
CA ARG A 58 22.10 -25.66 6.02
C ARG A 58 22.68 -24.86 7.18
N ILE A 59 23.84 -25.26 7.71
CA ILE A 59 24.50 -24.51 8.78
C ILE A 59 24.93 -23.13 8.29
N THR A 60 25.52 -23.05 7.10
CA THR A 60 25.91 -21.75 6.53
C THR A 60 24.70 -20.84 6.30
N ALA A 61 23.59 -21.37 5.77
CA ALA A 61 22.34 -20.62 5.62
C ALA A 61 21.79 -20.16 6.98
N ALA A 62 21.74 -21.05 7.98
CA ALA A 62 21.26 -20.73 9.31
C ALA A 62 22.12 -19.65 10.00
N LEU A 63 23.45 -19.71 9.86
CA LEU A 63 24.36 -18.70 10.40
C LEU A 63 24.19 -17.35 9.70
N LEU A 64 24.04 -17.33 8.37
CA LEU A 64 23.77 -16.11 7.62
C LEU A 64 22.44 -15.47 8.05
N CYS A 65 21.38 -16.28 8.20
CA CYS A 65 20.09 -15.83 8.70
C CYS A 65 20.15 -15.37 10.17
N ALA A 66 20.94 -16.02 11.02
CA ALA A 66 21.16 -15.58 12.40
C ALA A 66 21.84 -14.22 12.44
N CYS A 67 22.94 -14.03 11.69
CA CYS A 67 23.60 -12.74 11.56
C CYS A 67 22.63 -11.64 11.12
N LEU A 68 21.76 -11.97 10.16
CA LEU A 68 20.73 -11.05 9.67
C LEU A 68 19.64 -10.77 10.71
N ALA A 69 19.21 -11.76 11.49
CA ALA A 69 18.22 -11.58 12.56
C ALA A 69 18.72 -10.63 13.65
N PHE A 70 20.02 -10.69 13.97
CA PHE A 70 20.66 -9.81 14.94
C PHE A 70 21.12 -8.47 14.36
N ASN A 71 20.63 -8.05 13.18
CA ASN A 71 21.01 -6.78 12.54
C ASN A 71 20.82 -5.55 13.45
N GLN A 72 19.86 -5.59 14.38
CA GLN A 72 19.55 -4.48 15.30
C GLN A 72 20.69 -4.21 16.29
N PHE A 73 21.53 -5.20 16.55
CA PHE A 73 22.68 -5.09 17.46
C PHE A 73 23.99 -4.73 16.73
N TRP A 74 23.95 -4.51 15.41
CA TRP A 74 25.15 -4.22 14.64
C TRP A 74 25.67 -2.80 14.88
N PRO A 75 27.01 -2.59 14.92
CA PRO A 75 27.59 -1.25 14.96
C PRO A 75 27.25 -0.46 13.70
N ARG A 76 27.20 0.88 13.82
CA ARG A 76 26.83 1.81 12.74
C ARG A 76 27.61 1.63 11.43
N GLN A 77 28.84 1.12 11.51
CA GLN A 77 29.66 0.83 10.32
C GLN A 77 29.12 -0.37 9.52
N LEU A 78 28.67 -1.44 10.21
CA LEU A 78 28.13 -2.65 9.58
C LEU A 78 26.72 -2.44 9.04
N LEU A 79 25.92 -1.56 9.65
CA LEU A 79 24.58 -1.21 9.14
C LEU A 79 24.64 -0.63 7.72
N LYS A 80 25.72 0.05 7.33
CA LYS A 80 25.90 0.51 5.94
C LYS A 80 26.04 -0.63 4.93
N PHE A 81 26.50 -1.80 5.38
CA PHE A 81 26.65 -2.99 4.57
C PHE A 81 25.39 -3.87 4.56
N LEU A 82 24.43 -3.62 5.46
CA LEU A 82 23.19 -4.38 5.58
C LEU A 82 22.43 -4.55 4.24
N PRO A 83 22.29 -3.51 3.38
CA PRO A 83 21.60 -3.68 2.10
C PRO A 83 22.25 -4.74 1.21
N VAL A 84 23.58 -4.71 1.09
CA VAL A 84 24.31 -5.67 0.27
C VAL A 84 24.26 -7.06 0.89
N PHE A 85 24.43 -7.14 2.21
CA PHE A 85 24.35 -8.39 2.95
C PHE A 85 22.98 -9.05 2.79
N TRP A 86 21.89 -8.28 2.91
CA TRP A 86 20.52 -8.76 2.73
C TRP A 86 20.31 -9.47 1.39
N TYR A 87 20.72 -8.85 0.28
CA TYR A 87 20.58 -9.45 -1.04
C TYR A 87 21.50 -10.66 -1.25
N ILE A 88 22.68 -10.69 -0.63
CA ILE A 88 23.54 -11.88 -0.63
C ILE A 88 22.86 -13.02 0.13
N VAL A 89 22.28 -12.75 1.30
CA VAL A 89 21.54 -13.74 2.08
C VAL A 89 20.34 -14.25 1.29
N LEU A 90 19.54 -13.36 0.68
CA LEU A 90 18.39 -13.75 -0.15
C LEU A 90 18.81 -14.63 -1.32
N LEU A 91 19.86 -14.23 -2.06
CA LEU A 91 20.41 -15.00 -3.18
C LEU A 91 20.83 -16.40 -2.75
N PHE A 92 21.58 -16.49 -1.65
CA PHE A 92 22.10 -17.75 -1.15
C PHE A 92 20.97 -18.65 -0.63
N CYS A 93 20.10 -18.11 0.23
CA CYS A 93 19.09 -18.86 0.98
C CYS A 93 17.91 -19.32 0.13
N LEU A 94 17.48 -18.52 -0.85
CA LEU A 94 16.32 -18.86 -1.67
C LEU A 94 16.75 -19.52 -3.00
N PRO A 95 17.12 -18.80 -4.07
CA PRO A 95 17.33 -19.43 -5.37
C PRO A 95 18.54 -20.38 -5.40
N TYR A 96 19.69 -20.01 -4.81
CA TYR A 96 20.88 -20.87 -4.86
C TYR A 96 20.70 -22.16 -4.06
N PHE A 97 20.32 -22.07 -2.78
CA PHE A 97 20.19 -23.22 -1.88
C PHE A 97 19.21 -24.27 -2.42
N PHE A 98 18.00 -23.85 -2.79
CA PHE A 98 16.97 -24.77 -3.26
C PHE A 98 17.31 -25.35 -4.64
N ALA A 99 17.86 -24.56 -5.56
CA ALA A 99 18.27 -25.06 -6.88
C ALA A 99 19.43 -26.06 -6.75
N TYR A 100 20.46 -25.75 -5.96
CA TYR A 100 21.61 -26.63 -5.80
C TYR A 100 21.25 -27.96 -5.12
N LEU A 101 20.42 -27.92 -4.07
CA LEU A 101 19.94 -29.14 -3.41
C LEU A 101 19.04 -29.96 -4.32
N THR A 102 18.25 -29.33 -5.19
CA THR A 102 17.50 -30.04 -6.23
C THR A 102 18.46 -30.80 -7.16
N LEU A 103 19.58 -30.20 -7.56
CA LEU A 103 20.56 -30.83 -8.44
C LEU A 103 21.28 -32.02 -7.77
N ILE A 104 21.78 -31.85 -6.55
CA ILE A 104 22.44 -32.95 -5.80
C ILE A 104 21.48 -34.10 -5.52
N ASN A 105 20.21 -33.80 -5.23
CA ASN A 105 19.18 -34.80 -4.98
C ASN A 105 18.49 -35.30 -6.25
N ASN A 106 19.19 -35.27 -7.40
CA ASN A 106 18.73 -35.87 -8.65
C ASN A 106 17.36 -35.36 -9.11
N GLY A 107 17.03 -34.10 -8.81
CA GLY A 107 15.74 -33.51 -9.17
C GLY A 107 14.55 -34.13 -8.43
N SER A 108 14.72 -34.58 -7.18
CA SER A 108 13.61 -35.18 -6.43
C SER A 108 12.37 -34.27 -6.37
N THR A 109 11.18 -34.86 -6.41
CA THR A 109 9.94 -34.09 -6.48
C THR A 109 9.75 -33.17 -5.27
N LEU A 110 10.24 -33.58 -4.09
CA LEU A 110 10.18 -32.78 -2.87
C LEU A 110 11.01 -31.49 -2.99
N TRP A 111 12.21 -31.56 -3.56
CA TRP A 111 13.05 -30.38 -3.76
C TRP A 111 12.51 -29.45 -4.85
N LEU A 112 11.92 -30.02 -5.90
CA LEU A 112 11.21 -29.24 -6.92
C LEU A 112 10.02 -28.46 -6.33
N MET A 113 9.24 -29.06 -5.43
CA MET A 113 8.17 -28.36 -4.71
C MET A 113 8.71 -27.21 -3.86
N ASN A 114 9.81 -27.45 -3.13
CA ASN A 114 10.47 -26.40 -2.34
C ASN A 114 11.02 -25.26 -3.19
N CYS A 115 11.52 -25.54 -4.41
CA CYS A 115 11.92 -24.51 -5.37
C CYS A 115 10.74 -23.58 -5.72
N VAL A 116 9.55 -24.14 -5.98
CA VAL A 116 8.35 -23.35 -6.26
C VAL A 116 7.99 -22.47 -5.07
N SER A 117 8.00 -23.01 -3.84
CA SER A 117 7.77 -22.21 -2.62
C SER A 117 8.80 -21.09 -2.45
N ALA A 118 10.08 -21.37 -2.71
CA ALA A 118 11.15 -20.38 -2.62
C ALA A 118 10.96 -19.22 -3.61
N ILE A 119 10.49 -19.49 -4.83
CA ILE A 119 10.17 -18.45 -5.82
C ILE A 119 9.02 -17.55 -5.32
N PHE A 120 7.95 -18.15 -4.78
CA PHE A 120 6.85 -17.36 -4.20
C PHE A 120 7.31 -16.51 -3.03
N PHE A 121 8.14 -17.04 -2.13
CA PHE A 121 8.70 -16.27 -1.03
C PHE A 121 9.60 -15.14 -1.49
N LEU A 122 10.43 -15.39 -2.50
CA LEU A 122 11.29 -14.36 -3.08
C LEU A 122 10.47 -13.19 -3.65
N LEU A 123 9.35 -13.49 -4.33
CA LEU A 123 8.43 -12.47 -4.86
C LEU A 123 7.62 -11.72 -3.77
N LEU A 124 7.46 -12.32 -2.61
CA LEU A 124 6.75 -11.71 -1.49
C LEU A 124 7.64 -10.71 -0.73
N VAL A 125 8.94 -10.99 -0.70
CA VAL A 125 9.96 -10.26 0.06
C VAL A 125 10.73 -9.24 -0.80
N SER A 126 10.80 -9.44 -2.12
CA SER A 126 11.51 -8.54 -3.05
C SER A 126 10.56 -7.98 -4.11
N SER A 127 10.91 -6.82 -4.68
CA SER A 127 10.31 -6.35 -5.93
C SER A 127 10.49 -7.37 -7.06
N VAL A 128 9.58 -7.37 -8.03
CA VAL A 128 9.56 -8.34 -9.15
C VAL A 128 10.88 -8.34 -9.92
N LEU A 129 11.42 -7.15 -10.21
CA LEU A 129 12.70 -7.04 -10.92
C LEU A 129 13.86 -7.60 -10.08
N GLY A 130 13.93 -7.25 -8.79
CA GLY A 130 14.94 -7.78 -7.88
C GLY A 130 14.86 -9.30 -7.75
N ALA A 131 13.66 -9.85 -7.63
CA ALA A 131 13.42 -11.28 -7.55
C ALA A 131 13.88 -12.01 -8.81
N LEU A 132 13.61 -11.46 -10.01
CA LEU A 132 14.08 -12.05 -11.27
C LEU A 132 15.60 -12.06 -11.37
N ILE A 133 16.27 -10.96 -11.00
CA ILE A 133 17.73 -10.87 -11.00
C ILE A 133 18.33 -11.89 -10.01
N LEU A 134 17.78 -11.96 -8.80
CA LEU A 134 18.21 -12.92 -7.77
C LEU A 134 17.98 -14.36 -8.21
N LEU A 135 16.86 -14.65 -8.87
CA LEU A 135 16.54 -15.99 -9.36
C LEU A 135 17.53 -16.43 -10.45
N ILE A 136 17.74 -15.60 -11.47
CA ILE A 136 18.66 -15.92 -12.57
C ILE A 136 20.09 -16.09 -12.04
N SER A 137 20.54 -15.18 -11.18
CA SER A 137 21.90 -15.23 -10.61
C SER A 137 22.08 -16.41 -9.65
N GLY A 138 21.15 -16.64 -8.72
CA GLY A 138 21.23 -17.73 -7.75
C GLY A 138 21.14 -19.11 -8.39
N VAL A 139 20.20 -19.30 -9.34
CA VAL A 139 20.11 -20.54 -10.11
C VAL A 139 21.36 -20.72 -10.98
N GLY A 140 21.83 -19.67 -11.66
CA GLY A 140 23.06 -19.71 -12.45
C GLY A 140 24.28 -20.15 -11.63
N LEU A 141 24.42 -19.62 -10.40
CA LEU A 141 25.49 -20.02 -9.48
C LEU A 141 25.35 -21.47 -9.00
N ALA A 142 24.13 -21.96 -8.77
CA ALA A 142 23.89 -23.35 -8.40
C ALA A 142 24.30 -24.31 -9.53
N PHE A 143 23.92 -24.00 -10.77
CA PHE A 143 24.32 -24.78 -11.95
C PHE A 143 25.84 -24.75 -12.16
N PHE A 144 26.46 -23.57 -12.02
CA PHE A 144 27.91 -23.44 -12.11
C PHE A 144 28.63 -24.31 -11.06
N HIS A 145 28.18 -24.26 -9.80
CA HIS A 145 28.76 -25.06 -8.73
C HIS A 145 28.60 -26.57 -8.98
N PHE A 146 27.43 -27.00 -9.45
CA PHE A 146 27.14 -28.42 -9.69
C PHE A 146 27.96 -29.00 -10.86
N TYR A 147 27.94 -28.34 -12.01
CA TYR A 147 28.58 -28.86 -13.22
C TYR A 147 30.08 -28.61 -13.29
N ILE A 148 30.54 -27.43 -12.87
CA ILE A 148 31.94 -27.03 -13.07
C ILE A 148 32.81 -27.36 -11.87
N LEU A 149 32.34 -27.06 -10.65
CA LEU A 149 33.14 -27.25 -9.44
C LEU A 149 33.04 -28.67 -8.89
N SER A 150 31.84 -29.25 -8.89
CA SER A 150 31.60 -30.61 -8.36
C SER A 150 31.78 -31.70 -9.43
N ASN A 151 31.81 -31.31 -10.72
CA ASN A 151 31.88 -32.22 -11.88
C ASN A 151 30.83 -33.34 -11.85
N ASN A 152 29.65 -33.04 -11.30
CA ASN A 152 28.56 -33.99 -11.16
C ASN A 152 27.77 -34.11 -12.47
N GLN A 153 27.22 -35.29 -12.74
CA GLN A 153 26.26 -35.50 -13.81
C GLN A 153 24.85 -35.53 -13.25
N PHE A 154 23.97 -34.74 -13.87
CA PHE A 154 22.57 -34.70 -13.46
C PHE A 154 21.84 -35.94 -13.97
N VAL A 155 21.25 -36.70 -13.05
CA VAL A 155 20.32 -37.79 -13.35
C VAL A 155 19.00 -37.45 -12.71
N TYR A 156 17.89 -37.57 -13.44
CA TYR A 156 16.57 -37.30 -12.88
C TYR A 156 16.00 -38.56 -12.22
N ILE A 157 15.86 -38.50 -10.89
CA ILE A 157 15.30 -39.57 -10.05
C ILE A 157 14.28 -38.91 -9.10
N PRO A 158 12.98 -38.89 -9.47
CA PRO A 158 11.96 -38.16 -8.71
C PRO A 158 11.77 -38.68 -7.28
N GLY A 159 12.08 -39.95 -7.03
CA GLY A 159 11.90 -40.62 -5.75
C GLY A 159 10.44 -40.95 -5.44
N THR A 160 10.18 -41.45 -4.24
CA THR A 160 8.82 -41.70 -3.73
C THR A 160 8.42 -40.60 -2.74
N ILE A 161 7.17 -40.16 -2.82
CA ILE A 161 6.63 -39.11 -1.95
C ILE A 161 5.79 -39.76 -0.86
N SER A 162 6.15 -39.55 0.40
CA SER A 162 5.32 -39.97 1.53
C SER A 162 4.26 -38.90 1.84
N LEU A 163 3.09 -39.32 2.32
CA LEU A 163 2.03 -38.41 2.76
C LEU A 163 2.51 -37.48 3.89
N PHE A 164 3.38 -37.98 4.77
CA PHE A 164 4.02 -37.18 5.82
C PHE A 164 4.88 -36.05 5.23
N SER A 165 5.79 -36.37 4.30
CA SER A 165 6.66 -35.37 3.66
C SER A 165 5.87 -34.29 2.92
N LEU A 166 4.77 -34.68 2.28
CA LEU A 166 3.88 -33.76 1.58
C LEU A 166 3.21 -32.79 2.56
N ILE A 167 2.62 -33.31 3.65
CA ILE A 167 1.96 -32.50 4.68
C ILE A 167 2.94 -31.50 5.29
N VAL A 168 4.13 -31.94 5.70
CA VAL A 168 5.11 -31.05 6.34
C VAL A 168 5.57 -29.96 5.37
N THR A 169 5.83 -30.31 4.10
CA THR A 169 6.28 -29.35 3.08
C THR A 169 5.21 -28.28 2.80
N PHE A 170 3.96 -28.68 2.59
CA PHE A 170 2.88 -27.72 2.34
C PHE A 170 2.53 -26.88 3.56
N ILE A 171 2.49 -27.45 4.76
CA ILE A 171 2.25 -26.69 5.99
C ILE A 171 3.36 -25.66 6.19
N ALA A 172 4.62 -26.03 6.01
CA ALA A 172 5.73 -25.08 6.08
C ALA A 172 5.58 -23.96 5.05
N ALA A 173 5.24 -24.32 3.80
CA ALA A 173 5.03 -23.35 2.74
C ALA A 173 3.89 -22.35 3.06
N ILE A 174 2.77 -22.85 3.58
CA ILE A 174 1.61 -22.04 3.96
C ILE A 174 1.92 -21.14 5.15
N ILE A 175 2.54 -21.68 6.20
CA ILE A 175 2.87 -20.90 7.41
C ILE A 175 3.84 -19.77 7.07
N ILE A 176 4.94 -20.08 6.38
CA ILE A 176 5.95 -19.08 6.01
C ILE A 176 5.31 -18.04 5.07
N GLY A 177 4.56 -18.48 4.06
CA GLY A 177 3.86 -17.59 3.13
C GLY A 177 2.86 -16.67 3.81
N ALA A 178 2.06 -17.21 4.73
CA ALA A 178 1.07 -16.45 5.49
C ALA A 178 1.73 -15.40 6.41
N LEU A 179 2.85 -15.75 7.07
CA LEU A 179 3.59 -14.81 7.92
C LEU A 179 4.08 -13.61 7.13
N PHE A 180 4.76 -13.83 6.00
CA PHE A 180 5.27 -12.74 5.16
C PHE A 180 4.14 -11.95 4.48
N ALA A 181 3.05 -12.61 4.07
CA ALA A 181 1.91 -11.93 3.47
C ALA A 181 1.22 -11.02 4.47
N ARG A 182 1.07 -11.49 5.72
CA ARG A 182 0.49 -10.71 6.81
C ARG A 182 1.39 -9.54 7.21
N ASP A 183 2.69 -9.76 7.29
CA ASP A 183 3.66 -8.70 7.61
C ASP A 183 3.62 -7.57 6.58
N ARG A 184 3.58 -7.95 5.30
CA ARG A 184 3.39 -7.04 4.18
C ARG A 184 2.10 -6.25 4.35
N GLU A 185 0.97 -6.92 4.56
CA GLU A 185 -0.34 -6.28 4.77
C GLU A 185 -0.33 -5.25 5.91
N ILE A 186 0.25 -5.61 7.07
CA ILE A 186 0.37 -4.72 8.23
C ILE A 186 1.20 -3.48 7.89
N THR A 187 2.32 -3.66 7.20
CA THR A 187 3.20 -2.55 6.80
C THR A 187 2.49 -1.59 5.83
N TYR A 188 1.77 -2.13 4.84
CA TYR A 188 0.96 -1.33 3.92
C TYR A 188 -0.17 -0.58 4.64
N ALA A 189 -0.87 -1.23 5.57
CA ALA A 189 -1.91 -0.61 6.38
C ALA A 189 -1.33 0.52 7.27
N GLY A 190 -0.16 0.30 7.88
CA GLY A 190 0.55 1.30 8.66
C GLY A 190 0.95 2.52 7.82
N ARG A 191 1.49 2.31 6.62
CA ARG A 191 1.82 3.40 5.68
C ARG A 191 0.60 4.21 5.27
N LEU A 192 -0.51 3.54 4.97
CA LEU A 192 -1.77 4.20 4.63
C LEU A 192 -2.32 5.01 5.82
N SER A 193 -2.26 4.46 7.03
CA SER A 193 -2.63 5.15 8.27
C SER A 193 -1.76 6.41 8.51
N GLY A 194 -0.44 6.30 8.34
CA GLY A 194 0.48 7.43 8.45
C GLY A 194 0.16 8.53 7.43
N MET A 195 -0.10 8.17 6.17
CA MET A 195 -0.52 9.12 5.13
C MET A 195 -1.83 9.84 5.49
N ARG A 196 -2.81 9.12 6.07
CA ARG A 196 -4.07 9.70 6.54
C ARG A 196 -3.85 10.72 7.65
N MET A 197 -3.01 10.41 8.64
CA MET A 197 -2.70 11.31 9.74
C MET A 197 -2.00 12.59 9.24
N LEU A 198 -1.03 12.45 8.34
CA LEU A 198 -0.36 13.59 7.71
C LEU A 198 -1.35 14.46 6.94
N ALA A 199 -2.21 13.87 6.10
CA ALA A 199 -3.25 14.60 5.37
C ALA A 199 -4.19 15.36 6.32
N GLY A 200 -4.60 14.73 7.43
CA GLY A 200 -5.40 15.35 8.48
C GLY A 200 -4.73 16.57 9.11
N SER A 201 -3.44 16.46 9.44
CA SER A 201 -2.66 17.59 10.00
C SER A 201 -2.51 18.73 8.99
N ILE A 202 -2.20 18.42 7.72
CA ILE A 202 -2.07 19.43 6.66
C ILE A 202 -3.40 20.16 6.46
N ALA A 203 -4.51 19.42 6.44
CA ALA A 203 -5.83 20.01 6.30
C ALA A 203 -6.18 20.93 7.48
N HIS A 204 -5.80 20.55 8.71
CA HIS A 204 -5.94 21.41 9.88
C HIS A 204 -5.10 22.69 9.74
N ASP A 205 -3.81 22.53 9.40
CA ASP A 205 -2.86 23.63 9.27
C ASP A 205 -3.15 24.56 8.09
N LEU A 206 -3.85 24.09 7.05
CA LEU A 206 -4.36 24.92 5.96
C LEU A 206 -5.65 25.66 6.35
N ARG A 207 -6.49 25.08 7.22
CA ARG A 207 -7.74 25.72 7.66
C ARG A 207 -7.48 26.97 8.49
N THR A 208 -6.45 26.95 9.33
CA THR A 208 -6.07 28.10 10.18
C THR A 208 -5.75 29.38 9.38
N PRO A 209 -4.82 29.37 8.40
CA PRO A 209 -4.56 30.56 7.58
C PRO A 209 -5.77 30.92 6.70
N LEU A 210 -6.53 29.95 6.18
CA LEU A 210 -7.76 30.23 5.43
C LEU A 210 -8.82 30.96 6.27
N ALA A 211 -8.99 30.56 7.54
CA ALA A 211 -9.89 31.24 8.48
C ALA A 211 -9.40 32.67 8.78
N SER A 212 -8.09 32.88 8.89
CA SER A 212 -7.51 34.23 9.05
C SER A 212 -7.76 35.11 7.82
N ILE A 213 -7.58 34.58 6.60
CA ILE A 213 -7.87 35.31 5.36
C ILE A 213 -9.37 35.62 5.25
N TYR A 214 -10.24 34.67 5.61
CA TYR A 214 -11.69 34.86 5.62
C TYR A 214 -12.08 36.02 6.55
N LEU A 215 -11.57 36.02 7.79
CA LEU A 215 -11.83 37.09 8.75
C LEU A 215 -11.32 38.45 8.24
N GLN A 216 -10.13 38.48 7.61
CA GLN A 216 -9.61 39.72 7.03
C GLN A 216 -10.47 40.21 5.87
N ALA A 217 -11.02 39.31 5.04
CA ALA A 217 -11.93 39.67 3.96
C ALA A 217 -13.24 40.27 4.50
N GLU A 218 -13.84 39.66 5.53
CA GLU A 218 -15.04 40.20 6.20
C GLU A 218 -14.78 41.58 6.82
N LEU A 219 -13.64 41.76 7.49
CA LEU A 219 -13.27 43.05 8.07
C LEU A 219 -13.07 44.14 6.99
N GLN A 220 -12.52 43.78 5.83
CA GLN A 220 -12.39 44.70 4.71
C GLN A 220 -13.75 45.06 4.11
N GLU A 221 -14.72 44.15 4.10
CA GLU A 221 -16.07 44.41 3.62
C GLU A 221 -16.74 45.54 4.42
N LEU A 222 -16.59 45.54 5.75
CA LEU A 222 -17.07 46.62 6.63
C LEU A 222 -16.40 47.98 6.35
N ILE A 223 -15.14 47.99 5.92
CA ILE A 223 -14.41 49.20 5.55
C ILE A 223 -14.90 49.72 4.19
N VAL A 224 -15.10 48.81 3.23
CA VAL A 224 -15.60 49.12 1.89
C VAL A 224 -17.00 49.73 1.93
N GLU A 225 -17.83 49.37 2.91
CA GLU A 225 -19.15 49.99 3.13
C GLU A 225 -19.09 51.48 3.51
N ARG A 226 -17.95 51.95 4.03
CA ARG A 226 -17.75 53.36 4.41
C ARG A 226 -17.16 54.22 3.28
N LEU A 227 -16.91 53.65 2.10
CA LEU A 227 -16.37 54.38 0.96
C LEU A 227 -17.45 55.23 0.27
N ASN A 228 -17.09 56.46 -0.08
CA ASN A 228 -18.00 57.41 -0.74
C ASN A 228 -18.09 57.24 -2.27
N ASN A 229 -17.19 56.45 -2.88
CA ASN A 229 -17.19 56.24 -4.34
C ASN A 229 -17.92 54.92 -4.69
N PRO A 230 -19.08 54.98 -5.38
CA PRO A 230 -19.90 53.80 -5.67
C PRO A 230 -19.25 52.78 -6.61
N GLU A 231 -18.46 53.22 -7.60
CA GLU A 231 -17.80 52.31 -8.54
C GLU A 231 -16.70 51.51 -7.85
N VAL A 232 -15.84 52.20 -7.08
CA VAL A 232 -14.75 51.56 -6.33
C VAL A 232 -15.30 50.61 -5.26
N GLN A 233 -16.40 51.00 -4.61
CA GLN A 233 -17.09 50.16 -3.63
C GLN A 233 -17.62 48.87 -4.26
N LYS A 234 -18.24 48.96 -5.44
CA LYS A 234 -18.78 47.80 -6.17
C LYS A 234 -17.67 46.82 -6.57
N ASP A 235 -16.58 47.32 -7.16
CA ASP A 235 -15.45 46.48 -7.59
C ASP A 235 -14.76 45.77 -6.40
N LEU A 236 -14.58 46.47 -5.28
CA LEU A 236 -13.99 45.88 -4.08
C LEU A 236 -14.91 44.83 -3.45
N LYS A 237 -16.23 45.08 -3.37
CA LYS A 237 -17.19 44.07 -2.91
C LYS A 237 -17.17 42.82 -3.78
N GLU A 238 -17.11 42.98 -5.11
CA GLU A 238 -17.01 41.84 -6.02
C GLU A 238 -15.73 41.04 -5.81
N ASN A 239 -14.58 41.72 -5.63
CA ASN A 239 -13.30 41.05 -5.36
C ASN A 239 -13.27 40.32 -4.01
N LEU A 240 -13.81 40.94 -2.95
CA LEU A 240 -13.95 40.29 -1.64
C LEU A 240 -14.85 39.06 -1.73
N SER A 241 -15.98 39.15 -2.43
CA SER A 241 -16.87 37.99 -2.65
C SER A 241 -16.18 36.84 -3.38
N LYS A 242 -15.29 37.13 -4.35
CA LYS A 242 -14.47 36.13 -5.05
C LYS A 242 -13.47 35.46 -4.11
N ILE A 243 -12.83 36.22 -3.21
CA ILE A 243 -11.91 35.69 -2.19
C ILE A 243 -12.67 34.75 -1.23
N THR A 244 -13.78 35.22 -0.67
CA THR A 244 -14.61 34.45 0.27
C THR A 244 -15.08 33.14 -0.37
N ARG A 245 -15.60 33.19 -1.60
CA ARG A 245 -16.01 32.00 -2.36
C ARG A 245 -14.84 31.05 -2.65
N GLY A 246 -13.66 31.59 -2.95
CA GLY A 246 -12.44 30.81 -3.16
C GLY A 246 -12.00 30.05 -1.89
N ILE A 247 -12.14 30.68 -0.72
CA ILE A 247 -11.84 30.05 0.58
C ILE A 247 -12.85 28.94 0.90
N GLU A 248 -14.15 29.19 0.69
CA GLU A 248 -15.19 28.18 0.87
C GLU A 248 -14.98 26.96 -0.03
N MET A 249 -14.67 27.20 -1.31
CA MET A 249 -14.36 26.14 -2.26
C MET A 249 -13.09 25.36 -1.85
N SER A 250 -12.06 26.05 -1.37
CA SER A 250 -10.84 25.40 -0.84
C SER A 250 -11.15 24.52 0.37
N ASN A 251 -11.97 25.00 1.31
CA ASN A 251 -12.41 24.23 2.46
C ASN A 251 -13.24 23.01 2.06
N GLN A 252 -14.12 23.13 1.06
CA GLN A 252 -14.89 22.01 0.51
C GLN A 252 -13.96 20.97 -0.12
N LEU A 253 -13.00 21.40 -0.95
CA LEU A 253 -12.01 20.50 -1.56
C LEU A 253 -11.19 19.77 -0.51
N ILE A 254 -10.72 20.46 0.53
CA ILE A 254 -9.98 19.85 1.65
C ILE A 254 -10.84 18.77 2.33
N ARG A 255 -12.11 19.06 2.63
CA ARG A 255 -13.04 18.08 3.23
C ARG A 255 -13.27 16.87 2.34
N MET A 256 -13.48 17.08 1.04
CA MET A 256 -13.67 15.98 0.08
C MET A 256 -12.43 15.09 -0.02
N GLN A 257 -11.22 15.68 -0.09
CA GLN A 257 -9.98 14.91 -0.16
C GLN A 257 -9.72 14.12 1.13
N LEU A 258 -9.99 14.71 2.29
CA LEU A 258 -9.90 13.99 3.56
C LEU A 258 -10.90 12.83 3.64
N ASN A 259 -12.15 13.03 3.23
CA ASN A 259 -13.16 11.97 3.21
C ASN A 259 -12.78 10.84 2.26
N ASN A 260 -12.17 11.15 1.10
CA ASN A 260 -11.69 10.14 0.16
C ASN A 260 -10.50 9.31 0.70
N ILE A 261 -9.71 9.89 1.60
CA ILE A 261 -8.53 9.27 2.22
C ILE A 261 -8.91 8.48 3.48
N GLN A 262 -9.92 8.95 4.24
CA GLN A 262 -10.55 8.26 5.37
C GLN A 262 -11.59 7.22 4.88
N ARG A 263 -11.13 6.23 4.11
CA ARG A 263 -12.01 5.14 3.63
C ARG A 263 -12.46 4.14 4.71
N ASP A 264 -12.10 4.31 5.97
CA ASP A 264 -12.40 3.32 7.01
C ASP A 264 -13.59 3.72 7.87
N LYS A 265 -14.70 3.03 7.60
CA LYS A 265 -16.01 3.05 8.25
C LYS A 265 -16.72 4.40 8.14
N LEU A 266 -17.87 4.39 7.43
CA LEU A 266 -18.89 5.41 7.65
C LEU A 266 -19.06 5.55 9.16
N ASP A 267 -18.78 6.73 9.71
CA ASP A 267 -19.04 6.99 11.11
C ASP A 267 -20.56 6.99 11.28
N THR A 268 -21.09 5.83 11.69
CA THR A 268 -22.52 5.64 11.86
C THR A 268 -23.02 6.21 13.18
N SER A 269 -22.16 6.85 13.98
CA SER A 269 -22.57 7.46 15.25
C SER A 269 -23.55 8.63 15.06
N THR A 270 -23.49 9.30 13.90
CA THR A 270 -24.40 10.39 13.53
C THR A 270 -25.61 9.90 12.71
N PHE A 271 -25.63 8.62 12.31
CA PHE A 271 -26.69 8.11 11.45
C PHE A 271 -27.98 7.92 12.23
N SER A 272 -29.06 8.47 11.70
CA SER A 272 -30.39 8.31 12.26
C SER A 272 -31.37 7.84 11.18
N ILE A 273 -32.54 7.37 11.62
CA ILE A 273 -33.60 6.96 10.71
C ILE A 273 -34.38 8.21 10.30
N TYR A 274 -34.36 8.52 9.01
CA TYR A 274 -35.05 9.67 8.43
C TYR A 274 -36.02 9.24 7.34
N SER A 275 -37.13 9.97 7.20
CA SER A 275 -37.99 9.89 6.02
C SER A 275 -37.24 10.45 4.81
N ILE A 276 -37.11 9.67 3.75
CA ILE A 276 -36.46 10.10 2.51
C ILE A 276 -37.15 11.34 1.93
N LYS A 277 -38.48 11.41 2.05
CA LYS A 277 -39.27 12.54 1.56
C LYS A 277 -38.93 13.83 2.31
N LYS A 278 -38.76 13.77 3.63
CA LYS A 278 -38.34 14.92 4.44
C LYS A 278 -36.92 15.36 4.09
N LEU A 279 -35.98 14.42 4.01
CA LEU A 279 -34.58 14.70 3.66
C LEU A 279 -34.43 15.33 2.28
N LEU A 280 -35.15 14.80 1.26
CA LEU A 280 -35.13 15.35 -0.09
C LEU A 280 -35.71 16.75 -0.15
N LYS A 281 -36.85 16.99 0.51
CA LYS A 281 -37.47 18.33 0.53
C LYS A 281 -36.56 19.35 1.20
N ALA A 282 -36.00 19.03 2.37
CA ALA A 282 -35.05 19.91 3.06
C ALA A 282 -33.81 20.19 2.19
N SER A 283 -33.23 19.15 1.57
CA SER A 283 -32.05 19.30 0.72
C SER A 283 -32.31 20.15 -0.53
N LEU A 284 -33.49 20.03 -1.14
CA LEU A 284 -33.91 20.84 -2.29
C LEU A 284 -34.25 22.28 -1.88
N GLU A 285 -34.94 22.49 -0.76
CA GLU A 285 -35.30 23.84 -0.29
C GLU A 285 -34.07 24.68 0.06
N GLU A 286 -33.05 24.06 0.64
CA GLU A 286 -31.81 24.74 1.05
C GLU A 286 -30.80 24.91 -0.09
N TYR A 287 -31.01 24.28 -1.26
CA TYR A 287 -30.07 24.38 -2.37
C TYR A 287 -30.13 25.77 -3.04
N PRO A 288 -28.99 26.44 -3.26
CA PRO A 288 -28.93 27.80 -3.82
C PRO A 288 -29.13 27.79 -5.34
N PHE A 289 -30.36 27.55 -5.80
CA PHE A 289 -30.71 27.59 -7.23
C PHE A 289 -30.49 28.98 -7.84
N LYS A 290 -29.94 29.02 -9.06
CA LYS A 290 -29.99 30.21 -9.92
C LYS A 290 -31.38 30.39 -10.54
N GLU A 291 -31.63 31.53 -11.17
CA GLU A 291 -32.89 31.80 -11.88
C GLU A 291 -33.26 30.67 -12.83
N ASN A 292 -34.53 30.24 -12.81
CA ASN A 292 -35.10 29.17 -13.64
C ASN A 292 -34.51 27.75 -13.47
N GLN A 293 -33.53 27.53 -12.58
CA GLN A 293 -33.01 26.17 -12.34
C GLN A 293 -34.02 25.30 -11.58
N LYS A 294 -34.77 25.89 -10.63
CA LYS A 294 -35.75 25.15 -9.82
C LYS A 294 -36.89 24.56 -10.66
N SER A 295 -37.25 25.21 -11.77
CA SER A 295 -38.29 24.72 -12.70
C SER A 295 -37.87 23.50 -13.52
N LEU A 296 -36.57 23.20 -13.59
CA LEU A 296 -36.04 22.03 -14.32
C LEU A 296 -36.08 20.74 -13.49
N ILE A 297 -36.53 20.82 -12.23
CA ILE A 297 -36.52 19.70 -11.29
C ILE A 297 -37.93 19.16 -11.10
N HIS A 298 -38.12 17.90 -11.45
CA HIS A 298 -39.37 17.17 -11.29
C HIS A 298 -39.22 16.12 -10.18
N LEU A 299 -39.83 16.39 -9.03
CA LEU A 299 -39.87 15.48 -7.90
C LEU A 299 -41.18 14.67 -7.93
N ASN A 300 -41.08 13.34 -8.05
CA ASN A 300 -42.20 12.44 -7.88
C ASN A 300 -42.18 11.87 -6.45
N ASP A 301 -43.01 12.43 -5.56
CA ASP A 301 -43.00 12.15 -4.12
C ASP A 301 -44.10 11.16 -3.66
N LYS A 302 -44.50 10.24 -4.55
CA LYS A 302 -45.59 9.26 -4.32
C LYS A 302 -45.29 8.26 -3.21
N ASN A 303 -44.02 7.87 -3.04
CA ASN A 303 -43.60 6.93 -2.00
C ASN A 303 -42.80 7.66 -0.92
N ASP A 304 -42.90 7.18 0.31
CA ASP A 304 -42.04 7.59 1.41
C ASP A 304 -41.56 6.34 2.15
N PHE A 305 -40.25 6.27 2.38
CA PHE A 305 -39.61 5.19 3.12
C PHE A 305 -38.53 5.76 4.02
N SER A 306 -38.20 5.01 5.07
CA SER A 306 -37.19 5.43 6.03
C SER A 306 -35.82 4.87 5.66
N ILE A 307 -34.80 5.73 5.73
CA ILE A 307 -33.40 5.35 5.49
C ILE A 307 -32.55 5.66 6.72
N TRP A 308 -31.54 4.82 6.95
CA TRP A 308 -30.54 5.04 8.00
C TRP A 308 -29.33 5.74 7.40
N ILE A 309 -29.19 7.04 7.66
CA ILE A 309 -28.18 7.89 7.01
C ILE A 309 -27.79 9.09 7.89
N ASP A 310 -26.61 9.65 7.62
CA ASP A 310 -26.21 10.98 8.10
C ASP A 310 -26.87 12.08 7.26
N GLU A 311 -27.58 13.00 7.92
CA GLU A 311 -28.34 14.08 7.26
C GLU A 311 -27.45 15.02 6.44
N VAL A 312 -26.28 15.39 6.98
CA VAL A 312 -25.31 16.26 6.30
C VAL A 312 -24.70 15.57 5.09
N GLY A 313 -24.38 14.28 5.21
CA GLY A 313 -23.89 13.43 4.13
C GLY A 313 -24.90 13.29 3.00
N PHE A 314 -26.17 13.03 3.33
CA PHE A 314 -27.24 12.97 2.33
C PHE A 314 -27.41 14.30 1.58
N LYS A 315 -27.46 15.42 2.32
CA LYS A 315 -27.55 16.76 1.74
C LYS A 315 -26.39 17.05 0.78
N ASN A 316 -25.15 16.78 1.20
CA ASN A 316 -23.96 16.99 0.37
C ASN A 316 -23.96 16.12 -0.88
N MET A 317 -24.41 14.85 -0.76
CA MET A 317 -24.57 13.96 -1.91
C MET A 317 -25.58 14.54 -2.91
N MET A 318 -26.76 14.94 -2.44
CA MET A 318 -27.81 15.52 -3.29
C MET A 318 -27.32 16.80 -3.96
N TRP A 319 -26.65 17.68 -3.23
CA TRP A 319 -26.12 18.94 -3.75
C TRP A 319 -25.07 18.72 -4.83
N ASN A 320 -24.18 17.75 -4.66
CA ASN A 320 -23.19 17.40 -5.68
C ASN A 320 -23.84 16.87 -6.97
N LEU A 321 -24.86 16.02 -6.84
CA LEU A 321 -25.59 15.50 -8.00
C LEU A 321 -26.33 16.63 -8.72
N LEU A 322 -27.04 17.48 -7.99
CA LEU A 322 -27.75 18.63 -8.56
C LEU A 322 -26.80 19.60 -9.25
N LYS A 323 -25.66 19.91 -8.63
CA LYS A 323 -24.64 20.78 -9.23
C LYS A 323 -24.16 20.24 -10.57
N ASN A 324 -23.73 18.97 -10.60
CA ASN A 324 -23.23 18.33 -11.83
C ASN A 324 -24.30 18.29 -12.92
N SER A 325 -25.55 17.96 -12.56
CA SER A 325 -26.64 17.92 -13.53
C SER A 325 -27.00 19.30 -14.08
N LEU A 326 -27.06 20.32 -13.22
CA LEU A 326 -27.39 21.69 -13.62
C LEU A 326 -26.27 22.34 -14.45
N GLU A 327 -25.00 22.10 -14.11
CA GLU A 327 -23.85 22.57 -14.92
C GLU A 327 -23.91 21.97 -16.33
N TYR A 328 -24.21 20.67 -16.45
CA TYR A 328 -24.36 20.02 -17.76
C TYR A 328 -25.55 20.55 -18.58
N ILE A 329 -26.69 20.83 -17.92
CA ILE A 329 -27.86 21.42 -18.59
C ILE A 329 -27.57 22.86 -19.03
N GLU A 330 -26.84 23.64 -18.21
CA GLU A 330 -26.38 24.99 -18.59
C GLU A 330 -25.45 24.95 -19.80
N GLU A 331 -24.50 24.00 -19.87
CA GLU A 331 -23.57 23.85 -21.00
C GLU A 331 -24.25 23.40 -22.30
N THR A 332 -25.23 22.51 -22.20
CA THR A 332 -25.91 21.93 -23.38
C THR A 332 -27.20 22.64 -23.78
N HIS A 333 -27.65 23.60 -22.94
CA HIS A 333 -28.92 24.32 -23.04
C HIS A 333 -30.16 23.42 -23.17
N LYS A 334 -30.07 22.15 -22.74
CA LYS A 334 -31.14 21.15 -22.85
C LYS A 334 -31.05 20.14 -21.70
N GLY A 335 -32.21 19.77 -21.16
CA GLY A 335 -32.34 18.69 -20.18
C GLY A 335 -33.18 19.09 -18.96
N GLU A 336 -33.62 18.07 -18.24
CA GLU A 336 -34.44 18.17 -17.03
C GLU A 336 -33.93 17.15 -16.01
N ILE A 337 -34.16 17.40 -14.72
CA ILE A 337 -33.76 16.53 -13.61
C ILE A 337 -35.01 15.90 -13.02
N SER A 338 -35.13 14.59 -13.09
CA SER A 338 -36.25 13.85 -12.49
C SER A 338 -35.79 13.01 -11.30
N ILE A 339 -36.40 13.23 -10.14
CA ILE A 339 -36.13 12.52 -8.89
C ILE A 339 -37.34 11.63 -8.57
N TRP A 340 -37.12 10.32 -8.45
CA TRP A 340 -38.15 9.32 -8.25
C TRP A 340 -37.97 8.65 -6.88
N LEU A 341 -39.06 8.56 -6.10
CA LEU A 341 -39.11 7.89 -4.80
C LEU A 341 -39.83 6.53 -4.84
#